data_AF-A0A094L9C2-F1
#
_entry.id   AF-A0A094L9C2-F1
#
_cell.length_a   1.000
_cell.length_b   1.000
_cell.length_c   1.000
_cell.angle_alpha   90.00
_cell.angle_beta   90.00
_cell.angle_gamma   90.00
#
_symmetry.space_group_name_H-M   'P 1'
#
loop_
_entity.id
_entity.type
_entity.pdbx_description
1 polymer ?
#
loop_
_entity_poly.entity_id
_entity_poly.type
_entity_poly.pdbx_seq_one_letter_code
_entity_poly.pdbx_strand_id
1 'polypeptide(L)'
;EVDVVVAPCRGFQSAEATLGEYVNQVLPVVIFAISEAELSSSDENELREIKEKFSLPIFFFKVPESGVELISPPKNDSEKSSLYCQLMDLEYLGTSHCSCGAPGPSADAQSMLVEQFEKLRLLSAFSRQVLQKHLVEAATSLNEVHCRCLNIFINQAFDMQRDLQITPKRLEYTRKKENELFESLMNIANRKQEEMKDMIVETLSNMKEELLEDAANMEFKDIIIPENGEPVSSKDIKCCIKQIQELIISRLNQAVANKLISSVDYLRESFVGTLERCLKSLEESWEVSVHPARSLEKSKDVSVHITSNYLKQILNAAYHVEVTFHSGSTVTRMLWEQIKQIIQRITWVSPPAITSDWKRKVAQDAIESLSASKLAKSICSQFRTRLNSSHEAFAASLRQAKDGHSGRLEKTEDLWLKVRKDHAPRLARLSLESRSLQDVLLHGKPKLGRELGRGQYGVVYLCDSWGGHFPCALKSVVPPDEKHWNDLALEFHYMR
;
A
#
# COMPACT_ATOMS: atom_id res chain seq x y z
N GLU A 1 -6.44 -50.58 -8.11
CA GLU A 1 -7.56 -51.37 -8.66
C GLU A 1 -7.75 -50.92 -10.11
N VAL A 2 -8.04 -51.83 -11.03
CA VAL A 2 -8.27 -51.49 -12.45
C VAL A 2 -9.67 -51.99 -12.78
N ASP A 3 -10.56 -51.06 -13.07
CA ASP A 3 -11.92 -51.38 -13.48
C ASP A 3 -12.01 -51.38 -14.99
N VAL A 4 -12.58 -52.46 -15.54
CA VAL A 4 -12.84 -52.57 -16.97
C VAL A 4 -14.32 -52.26 -17.19
N VAL A 5 -14.59 -51.10 -17.78
CA VAL A 5 -15.94 -50.67 -18.13
C VAL A 5 -16.18 -50.95 -19.60
N VAL A 6 -17.26 -51.68 -19.90
CA VAL A 6 -17.73 -51.90 -21.27
C VAL A 6 -18.93 -50.99 -21.47
N ALA A 7 -18.84 -50.06 -22.44
CA ALA A 7 -19.96 -49.17 -22.73
C ALA A 7 -21.20 -49.99 -23.14
N PRO A 8 -22.40 -49.62 -22.65
CA PRO A 8 -23.64 -50.28 -23.04
C PRO A 8 -23.89 -50.10 -24.55
N CYS A 9 -24.72 -50.97 -25.14
CA CYS A 9 -25.06 -50.85 -26.56
C CYS A 9 -25.61 -49.45 -26.89
N ARG A 10 -25.28 -48.93 -28.08
CA ARG A 10 -25.64 -47.57 -28.54
C ARG A 10 -27.11 -47.18 -28.39
N GLY A 11 -28.02 -48.15 -28.36
CA GLY A 11 -29.46 -47.93 -28.15
C GLY A 11 -29.86 -47.59 -26.71
N PHE A 12 -28.97 -47.76 -25.72
CA PHE A 12 -29.24 -47.49 -24.31
C PHE A 12 -28.60 -46.18 -23.83
N GLN A 13 -27.31 -45.97 -24.14
CA GLN A 13 -26.56 -44.78 -23.76
C GLN A 13 -25.41 -44.59 -24.77
N SER A 14 -25.09 -43.35 -25.13
CA SER A 14 -23.96 -43.06 -26.01
C SER A 14 -22.63 -43.35 -25.31
N ALA A 15 -21.58 -43.71 -26.05
CA ALA A 15 -20.25 -43.85 -25.47
C ALA A 15 -19.74 -42.52 -24.87
N GLU A 16 -20.15 -41.38 -25.44
CA GLU A 16 -19.88 -40.05 -24.91
C GLU A 16 -20.44 -39.85 -23.50
N ALA A 17 -21.73 -40.14 -23.31
CA ALA A 17 -22.37 -40.02 -22.00
C ALA A 17 -21.75 -40.99 -20.99
N THR A 18 -21.45 -42.22 -21.41
CA THR A 18 -20.79 -43.22 -20.56
C THR A 18 -19.40 -42.72 -20.14
N LEU A 19 -18.58 -42.25 -21.07
CA LEU A 19 -17.24 -41.74 -20.80
C LEU A 19 -17.27 -40.50 -19.88
N GLY A 20 -18.26 -39.63 -20.06
CA GLY A 20 -18.49 -38.46 -19.22
C GLY A 20 -18.73 -38.76 -17.74
N GLU A 21 -19.30 -39.93 -17.41
CA GLU A 21 -19.48 -40.37 -16.02
C GLU A 21 -18.15 -40.65 -15.30
N TYR A 22 -17.12 -41.07 -16.05
CA TYR A 22 -15.85 -41.56 -15.48
C TYR A 22 -14.69 -40.57 -15.61
N VAL A 23 -14.62 -39.80 -16.69
CA VAL A 23 -13.42 -39.01 -17.06
C VAL A 23 -12.91 -38.06 -15.96
N ASN A 24 -13.78 -37.62 -15.05
CA ASN A 24 -13.44 -36.71 -13.96
C ASN A 24 -12.92 -37.40 -12.68
N GLN A 25 -13.13 -38.72 -12.54
CA GLN A 25 -12.85 -39.45 -11.29
C GLN A 25 -11.74 -40.49 -11.45
N VAL A 26 -11.46 -40.92 -12.68
CA VAL A 26 -10.43 -41.92 -13.00
C VAL A 26 -9.49 -41.42 -14.10
N LEU A 27 -8.37 -42.10 -14.30
CA LEU A 27 -7.48 -41.88 -15.44
C LEU A 27 -7.87 -42.87 -16.55
N PRO A 28 -8.66 -42.45 -17.56
CA PRO A 28 -9.20 -43.38 -18.54
C PRO A 28 -8.16 -43.83 -19.55
N VAL A 29 -8.18 -45.12 -19.89
CA VAL A 29 -7.55 -45.65 -21.10
C VAL A 29 -8.69 -46.13 -21.99
N VAL A 30 -8.92 -45.44 -23.11
CA VAL A 30 -10.07 -45.69 -23.98
C VAL A 30 -9.68 -46.66 -25.10
N ILE A 31 -10.48 -47.71 -25.27
CA ILE A 31 -10.34 -48.68 -26.37
C ILE A 31 -11.60 -48.60 -27.21
N PHE A 32 -11.45 -48.47 -28.53
CA PHE A 32 -12.56 -48.49 -29.47
C PHE A 32 -12.40 -49.70 -30.39
N ALA A 33 -13.26 -50.71 -30.20
CA ALA A 33 -13.22 -51.97 -30.93
C ALA A 33 -14.10 -51.90 -32.19
N ILE A 34 -13.57 -52.36 -33.33
CA ILE A 34 -14.20 -52.23 -34.65
C ILE A 34 -14.25 -53.62 -35.29
N SER A 35 -15.44 -54.13 -35.62
CA SER A 35 -15.58 -55.43 -36.28
C SER A 35 -15.36 -55.35 -37.79
N GLU A 36 -15.80 -54.26 -38.41
CA GLU A 36 -15.83 -54.10 -39.86
C GLU A 36 -14.51 -53.58 -40.44
N ALA A 37 -14.39 -53.63 -41.76
CA ALA A 37 -13.24 -53.07 -42.48
C ALA A 37 -13.26 -51.54 -42.58
N GLU A 38 -14.40 -50.91 -42.31
CA GLU A 38 -14.65 -49.46 -42.40
C GLU A 38 -15.53 -49.00 -41.23
N LEU A 39 -15.40 -47.74 -40.83
CA LEU A 39 -16.31 -47.10 -39.88
C LEU A 39 -17.67 -46.88 -40.53
N SER A 40 -18.74 -47.21 -39.81
CA SER A 40 -20.09 -46.79 -40.15
C SER A 40 -20.28 -45.30 -39.84
N SER A 41 -21.29 -44.66 -40.45
CA SER A 41 -21.64 -43.27 -40.15
C SER A 41 -21.97 -43.05 -38.65
N SER A 42 -22.47 -44.08 -37.97
CA SER A 42 -22.69 -44.03 -36.52
C SER A 42 -21.38 -44.04 -35.73
N ASP A 43 -20.38 -44.81 -36.15
CA ASP A 43 -19.05 -44.82 -35.52
C ASP A 43 -18.37 -43.46 -35.70
N GLU A 44 -18.43 -42.89 -36.91
CA GLU A 44 -17.83 -41.59 -37.20
C GLU A 44 -18.46 -40.48 -36.36
N ASN A 45 -19.79 -40.45 -36.22
CA ASN A 45 -20.48 -39.46 -35.39
C ASN A 45 -20.11 -39.59 -33.91
N GLU A 46 -20.11 -40.81 -33.37
CA GLU A 46 -19.73 -41.06 -31.97
C GLU A 46 -18.28 -40.65 -31.69
N LEU A 47 -17.36 -40.95 -32.61
CA LEU A 47 -15.97 -40.54 -32.51
C LEU A 47 -15.80 -39.02 -32.62
N ARG A 48 -16.60 -38.32 -33.43
CA ARG A 48 -16.59 -36.84 -33.46
C ARG A 48 -17.04 -36.24 -32.13
N GLU A 49 -18.12 -36.76 -31.55
CA GLU A 49 -18.63 -36.31 -30.24
C GLU A 49 -17.61 -36.52 -29.12
N ILE A 50 -16.98 -37.69 -29.06
CA ILE A 50 -15.93 -37.99 -28.06
C ILE A 50 -14.74 -37.04 -28.22
N LYS A 51 -14.31 -36.76 -29.45
CA LYS A 51 -13.17 -35.87 -29.72
C LYS A 51 -13.45 -34.45 -29.26
N GLU A 52 -14.63 -33.92 -29.62
CA GLU A 52 -15.05 -32.56 -29.31
C GLU A 52 -15.14 -32.32 -27.79
N LYS A 53 -15.63 -33.31 -27.03
CA LYS A 53 -15.84 -33.15 -25.58
C LYS A 53 -14.64 -33.51 -24.72
N PHE A 54 -13.85 -34.52 -25.10
CA PHE A 54 -12.82 -35.07 -24.21
C PHE A 54 -11.40 -34.99 -24.76
N SER A 55 -11.21 -34.92 -26.08
CA SER A 55 -9.88 -34.87 -26.72
C SER A 55 -8.88 -35.91 -26.16
N LEU A 56 -9.36 -37.13 -25.92
CA LEU A 56 -8.57 -38.22 -25.33
C LEU A 56 -7.89 -39.07 -26.41
N PRO A 57 -6.69 -39.63 -26.13
CA PRO A 57 -6.09 -40.65 -26.98
C PRO A 57 -6.92 -41.94 -26.94
N ILE A 58 -7.17 -42.54 -28.11
CA ILE A 58 -7.96 -43.78 -28.24
C ILE A 58 -7.11 -44.90 -28.84
N PHE A 59 -7.18 -46.09 -28.24
CA PHE A 59 -6.66 -47.31 -28.82
C PHE A 59 -7.72 -47.97 -29.71
N PHE A 60 -7.61 -47.79 -31.01
CA PHE A 60 -8.49 -48.43 -31.98
C PHE A 60 -8.02 -49.86 -32.26
N PHE A 61 -8.92 -50.83 -32.11
CA PHE A 61 -8.61 -52.24 -32.33
C PHE A 61 -9.60 -52.88 -33.30
N LYS A 62 -9.10 -53.43 -34.41
CA LYS A 62 -9.92 -54.21 -35.33
C LYS A 62 -10.08 -55.64 -34.81
N VAL A 63 -11.31 -56.03 -34.53
CA VAL A 63 -11.64 -57.37 -34.03
C VAL A 63 -11.55 -58.37 -35.20
N PRO A 64 -10.85 -59.50 -35.05
CA PRO A 64 -10.81 -60.53 -36.09
C PRO A 64 -12.20 -61.11 -36.38
N GLU A 65 -12.52 -61.34 -37.66
CA GLU A 65 -13.74 -62.06 -38.03
C GLU A 65 -13.70 -63.50 -37.51
N SER A 66 -14.75 -63.92 -36.81
CA SER A 66 -14.85 -65.27 -36.24
C SER A 66 -15.01 -66.31 -37.35
N GLY A 67 -13.93 -67.01 -37.71
CA GLY A 67 -14.00 -68.20 -38.58
C GLY A 67 -13.07 -68.22 -39.79
N VAL A 68 -12.18 -67.25 -39.97
CA VAL A 68 -11.18 -67.29 -41.05
C VAL A 68 -9.89 -67.89 -40.52
N GLU A 69 -9.50 -69.05 -41.06
CA GLU A 69 -8.23 -69.71 -40.78
C GLU A 69 -7.04 -68.76 -40.98
N LEU A 70 -6.03 -68.93 -40.13
CA LEU A 70 -4.74 -68.20 -40.04
C LEU A 70 -3.85 -68.30 -41.30
N ILE A 71 -4.41 -68.47 -42.50
CA ILE A 71 -3.67 -68.67 -43.75
C ILE A 71 -4.21 -67.74 -44.84
N SER A 72 -4.12 -66.43 -44.61
CA SER A 72 -4.09 -65.45 -45.71
C SER A 72 -2.66 -64.91 -45.85
N PRO A 73 -2.11 -64.80 -47.08
CA PRO A 73 -0.75 -64.29 -47.27
C PRO A 73 -0.65 -62.86 -46.72
N PRO A 74 0.52 -62.45 -46.18
CA PRO A 74 0.69 -61.10 -45.66
C PRO A 74 0.45 -60.11 -46.80
N LYS A 75 -0.62 -59.31 -46.67
CA LYS A 75 -0.81 -58.13 -47.54
C LYS A 75 0.37 -57.19 -47.31
N ASN A 76 0.89 -56.61 -48.38
CA ASN A 76 1.99 -55.64 -48.32
C ASN A 76 1.69 -54.54 -47.30
N ASP A 77 2.57 -54.35 -46.31
CA ASP A 77 2.49 -53.35 -45.24
C ASP A 77 2.50 -51.87 -45.74
N SER A 78 2.48 -51.62 -47.07
CA SER A 78 2.63 -50.27 -47.64
C SER A 78 1.33 -49.54 -47.98
N GLU A 79 0.20 -50.25 -48.12
CA GLU A 79 -1.10 -49.61 -48.40
C GLU A 79 -1.86 -49.35 -47.10
N LYS A 80 -2.17 -48.07 -46.84
CA LYS A 80 -3.00 -47.66 -45.71
C LYS A 80 -4.41 -48.23 -45.90
N SER A 81 -4.95 -48.88 -44.86
CA SER A 81 -6.32 -49.42 -44.88
C SER A 81 -7.36 -48.30 -44.99
N SER A 82 -8.56 -48.64 -45.50
CA SER A 82 -9.70 -47.71 -45.54
C SER A 82 -9.99 -47.13 -44.14
N LEU A 83 -9.93 -48.00 -43.12
CA LEU A 83 -10.06 -47.63 -41.72
C LEU A 83 -9.00 -46.63 -41.24
N TYR A 84 -7.73 -46.81 -41.64
CA TYR A 84 -6.65 -45.86 -41.34
C TYR A 84 -6.96 -44.49 -41.95
N CYS A 85 -7.43 -44.44 -43.20
CA CYS A 85 -7.79 -43.18 -43.86
C CYS A 85 -8.96 -42.47 -43.15
N GLN A 86 -10.02 -43.19 -42.77
CA GLN A 86 -11.15 -42.60 -42.04
C GLN A 86 -10.72 -42.02 -40.67
N LEU A 87 -9.85 -42.71 -39.93
CA LEU A 87 -9.34 -42.21 -38.64
C LEU A 87 -8.35 -41.04 -38.79
N MET A 88 -7.65 -40.96 -39.92
CA MET A 88 -6.86 -39.77 -40.29
C MET A 88 -7.76 -38.58 -40.60
N ASP A 89 -8.86 -38.78 -41.33
CA ASP A 89 -9.83 -37.72 -41.68
C ASP A 89 -10.61 -37.22 -40.45
N LEU A 90 -10.79 -38.08 -39.45
CA LEU A 90 -11.28 -37.70 -38.11
C LEU A 90 -10.17 -37.09 -37.22
N GLU A 91 -8.95 -36.96 -37.75
CA GLU A 91 -7.74 -36.43 -37.10
C GLU A 91 -7.43 -37.10 -35.74
N TYR A 92 -7.73 -38.39 -35.63
CA TYR A 92 -7.26 -39.23 -34.52
C TYR A 92 -5.83 -39.72 -34.76
N LEU A 93 -5.46 -39.96 -36.02
CA LEU A 93 -4.14 -40.41 -36.43
C LEU A 93 -3.35 -39.28 -37.10
N GLY A 94 -2.00 -39.31 -36.98
CA GLY A 94 -1.08 -38.35 -37.61
C GLY A 94 -0.39 -38.90 -38.86
N THR A 95 0.13 -38.01 -39.72
CA THR A 95 0.81 -38.37 -40.97
C THR A 95 2.24 -38.92 -40.77
N SER A 96 2.78 -38.88 -39.55
CA SER A 96 4.22 -38.94 -39.31
C SER A 96 4.67 -39.95 -38.25
N HIS A 97 4.21 -41.21 -38.22
CA HIS A 97 4.88 -42.24 -37.42
C HIS A 97 4.90 -43.62 -38.06
N CYS A 98 6.12 -44.17 -38.21
CA CYS A 98 6.42 -45.51 -38.66
C CYS A 98 6.08 -46.51 -37.54
N SER A 99 5.48 -47.66 -37.87
CA SER A 99 5.07 -48.74 -36.94
C SER A 99 6.22 -49.48 -36.23
N CYS A 100 7.44 -48.93 -36.26
CA CYS A 100 8.66 -49.51 -35.74
C CYS A 100 9.54 -48.45 -35.06
N GLY A 101 9.31 -48.18 -33.78
CA GLY A 101 10.22 -47.36 -32.98
C GLY A 101 9.64 -47.05 -31.61
N ALA A 102 10.42 -47.33 -30.55
CA ALA A 102 10.06 -46.91 -29.21
C ALA A 102 9.86 -45.38 -29.18
N PRO A 103 8.73 -44.87 -28.68
CA PRO A 103 8.47 -43.44 -28.67
C PRO A 103 9.48 -42.72 -27.76
N GLY A 104 9.95 -41.57 -28.23
CA GLY A 104 10.79 -40.68 -27.44
C GLY A 104 10.02 -40.08 -26.24
N PRO A 105 10.72 -39.63 -25.20
CA PRO A 105 10.15 -39.15 -23.94
C PRO A 105 9.32 -37.85 -24.03
N SER A 106 9.14 -37.28 -25.22
CA SER A 106 8.34 -36.06 -25.47
C SER A 106 7.20 -36.28 -26.48
N ALA A 107 6.91 -37.52 -26.86
CA ALA A 107 5.80 -37.80 -27.77
C ALA A 107 4.48 -37.68 -27.00
N ASP A 108 3.62 -36.76 -27.44
CA ASP A 108 2.23 -36.73 -27.00
C ASP A 108 1.63 -38.14 -27.11
N ALA A 109 0.93 -38.60 -26.07
CA ALA A 109 0.16 -39.83 -26.17
C ALA A 109 -0.88 -39.61 -27.28
N GLN A 110 -0.68 -40.26 -28.42
CA GLN A 110 -1.53 -40.15 -29.60
C GLN A 110 -2.38 -41.40 -29.75
N SER A 111 -3.54 -41.25 -30.37
CA SER A 111 -4.39 -42.40 -30.71
C SER A 111 -3.66 -43.33 -31.68
N MET A 112 -3.99 -44.62 -31.64
CA MET A 112 -3.34 -45.62 -32.48
C MET A 112 -4.34 -46.65 -33.02
N LEU A 113 -4.11 -47.13 -34.24
CA LEU A 113 -4.87 -48.20 -34.86
C LEU A 113 -4.07 -49.50 -34.87
N VAL A 114 -4.68 -50.58 -34.37
CA VAL A 114 -4.14 -51.94 -34.40
C VAL A 114 -5.12 -52.86 -35.11
N GLU A 115 -4.74 -53.32 -36.31
CA GLU A 115 -5.57 -54.22 -37.12
C GLU A 115 -5.19 -55.70 -37.01
N GLN A 116 -4.02 -56.01 -36.44
CA GLN A 116 -3.50 -57.37 -36.29
C GLN A 116 -3.62 -57.81 -34.82
N PHE A 117 -4.20 -58.98 -34.58
CA PHE A 117 -4.44 -59.50 -33.23
C PHE A 117 -3.14 -59.65 -32.42
N GLU A 118 -2.04 -60.07 -33.05
CA GLU A 118 -0.73 -60.26 -32.41
C GLU A 118 -0.14 -58.93 -31.90
N LYS A 119 -0.58 -57.80 -32.46
CA LYS A 119 -0.19 -56.46 -32.05
C LYS A 119 -1.05 -55.90 -30.93
N LEU A 120 -2.07 -56.61 -30.43
CA LEU A 120 -2.86 -56.19 -29.26
C LEU A 120 -1.99 -55.94 -28.02
N ARG A 121 -0.83 -56.60 -27.91
CA ARG A 121 0.18 -56.35 -26.87
C ARG A 121 0.64 -54.88 -26.79
N LEU A 122 0.47 -54.09 -27.86
CA LEU A 122 0.76 -52.66 -27.87
C LEU A 122 -0.15 -51.87 -26.93
N LEU A 123 -1.31 -52.40 -26.54
CA LEU A 123 -2.21 -51.79 -25.57
C LEU A 123 -1.49 -51.48 -24.25
N SER A 124 -0.57 -52.34 -23.81
CA SER A 124 0.20 -52.09 -22.59
C SER A 124 1.13 -50.89 -22.72
N ALA A 125 1.79 -50.75 -23.88
CA ALA A 125 2.68 -49.61 -24.16
C ALA A 125 1.89 -48.30 -24.32
N PHE A 126 0.74 -48.37 -25.00
CA PHE A 126 -0.20 -47.26 -25.14
C PHE A 126 -0.73 -46.79 -23.77
N SER A 127 -1.24 -47.72 -22.96
CA SER A 127 -1.76 -47.43 -21.62
C SER A 127 -0.70 -46.73 -20.77
N ARG A 128 0.56 -47.20 -20.84
CA ARG A 128 1.68 -46.57 -20.12
C ARG A 128 1.90 -45.14 -20.59
N GLN A 129 1.87 -44.87 -21.90
CA GLN A 129 2.07 -43.52 -22.44
C GLN A 129 0.95 -42.56 -22.02
N VAL A 130 -0.31 -42.99 -22.13
CA VAL A 130 -1.48 -42.18 -21.72
C VAL A 130 -1.41 -41.84 -20.24
N LEU A 131 -1.19 -42.83 -19.37
CA LEU A 131 -1.09 -42.62 -17.93
C LEU A 131 0.12 -41.76 -17.55
N GLN A 132 1.26 -41.96 -18.22
CA GLN A 132 2.46 -41.15 -18.00
C GLN A 132 2.23 -39.69 -18.39
N LYS A 133 1.57 -39.42 -19.52
CA LYS A 133 1.19 -38.06 -19.94
C LYS A 133 0.34 -37.37 -18.87
N HIS A 134 -0.72 -38.02 -18.38
CA HIS A 134 -1.56 -37.45 -17.32
C HIS A 134 -0.77 -37.15 -16.05
N LEU A 135 0.14 -38.03 -15.63
CA LEU A 135 0.99 -37.78 -14.48
C LEU A 135 1.94 -36.60 -14.69
N VAL A 136 2.51 -36.45 -15.90
CA VAL A 136 3.36 -35.30 -16.26
C VAL A 136 2.57 -34.01 -16.22
N GLU A 137 1.36 -33.98 -16.79
CA GLU A 137 0.48 -32.81 -16.78
C GLU A 137 0.13 -32.41 -15.34
N ALA A 138 -0.31 -33.37 -14.51
CA ALA A 138 -0.63 -33.13 -13.11
C ALA A 138 0.59 -32.63 -12.31
N ALA A 139 1.76 -33.23 -12.50
CA ALA A 139 3.00 -32.80 -11.84
C ALA A 139 3.43 -31.39 -12.30
N THR A 140 3.19 -31.05 -13.58
CA THR A 140 3.47 -29.72 -14.14
C THR A 140 2.58 -28.67 -13.50
N SER A 141 1.26 -28.88 -13.48
CA SER A 141 0.32 -27.96 -12.84
C SER A 141 0.59 -27.81 -11.33
N LEU A 142 0.93 -28.91 -10.64
CA LEU A 142 1.31 -28.86 -9.23
C LEU A 142 2.57 -28.02 -9.02
N ASN A 143 3.58 -28.17 -9.87
CA ASN A 143 4.80 -27.37 -9.80
C ASN A 143 4.53 -25.88 -10.02
N GLU A 144 3.70 -25.53 -11.00
CA GLU A 144 3.29 -24.15 -11.28
C GLU A 144 2.61 -23.51 -10.07
N VAL A 145 1.70 -24.24 -9.40
CA VAL A 145 1.05 -23.78 -8.17
C VAL A 145 2.07 -23.54 -7.07
N HIS A 146 2.98 -24.48 -6.82
CA HIS A 146 4.03 -24.30 -5.80
C HIS A 146 4.93 -23.10 -6.09
N CYS A 147 5.36 -22.93 -7.34
CA CYS A 147 6.18 -21.79 -7.78
C CYS A 147 5.44 -20.46 -7.58
N ARG A 148 4.16 -20.40 -7.96
CA ARG A 148 3.33 -19.20 -7.78
C ARG A 148 3.14 -18.86 -6.30
N CYS A 149 2.81 -19.84 -5.47
CA CYS A 149 2.68 -19.66 -4.02
C CYS A 149 3.99 -19.17 -3.41
N LEU A 150 5.12 -19.78 -3.75
CA LEU A 150 6.43 -19.36 -3.25
C LEU A 150 6.73 -17.90 -3.62
N ASN A 151 6.49 -17.50 -4.87
CA ASN A 151 6.67 -16.11 -5.31
C ASN A 151 5.81 -15.12 -4.53
N ILE A 152 4.54 -15.47 -4.24
CA ILE A 152 3.66 -14.63 -3.41
C ILE A 152 4.25 -14.45 -2.00
N PHE A 153 4.72 -15.53 -1.38
CA PHE A 153 5.30 -15.49 -0.03
C PHE A 153 6.59 -14.67 0.00
N ILE A 154 7.46 -14.82 -1.00
CA ILE A 154 8.70 -14.05 -1.12
C ILE A 154 8.40 -12.55 -1.27
N ASN A 155 7.48 -12.19 -2.17
CA ASN A 155 7.10 -10.79 -2.37
C ASN A 155 6.47 -10.19 -1.12
N GLN A 156 5.58 -10.92 -0.46
CA GLN A 156 4.97 -10.50 0.80
C GLN A 156 6.05 -10.29 1.89
N ALA A 157 7.06 -11.15 1.96
CA ALA A 157 8.17 -10.98 2.90
C ALA A 157 8.97 -9.70 2.63
N PHE A 158 9.23 -9.36 1.37
CA PHE A 158 9.91 -8.12 1.01
C PHE A 158 9.09 -6.88 1.38
N ASP A 159 7.78 -6.90 1.13
CA ASP A 159 6.91 -5.77 1.46
C ASP A 159 6.79 -5.59 2.98
N MET A 160 6.66 -6.67 3.75
CA MET A 160 6.69 -6.62 5.22
C MET A 160 8.04 -6.08 5.74
N GLN A 161 9.17 -6.55 5.20
CA GLN A 161 10.49 -6.05 5.59
C GLN A 161 10.65 -4.56 5.29
N ARG A 162 10.14 -4.12 4.14
CA ARG A 162 10.16 -2.72 3.76
C ARG A 162 9.33 -1.89 4.73
N ASP A 163 8.11 -2.30 5.05
CA ASP A 163 7.24 -1.59 5.99
C ASP A 163 7.87 -1.45 7.38
N LEU A 164 8.49 -2.53 7.90
CA LEU A 164 9.25 -2.54 9.16
C LEU A 164 10.37 -1.50 9.18
N GLN A 165 11.03 -1.25 8.04
CA GLN A 165 12.12 -0.28 7.95
C GLN A 165 11.68 1.15 7.69
N ILE A 166 10.69 1.34 6.81
CA ILE A 166 10.35 2.67 6.31
C ILE A 166 9.38 3.38 7.26
N THR A 167 8.40 2.66 7.85
CA THR A 167 7.39 3.28 8.73
C THR A 167 8.00 4.03 9.93
N PRO A 168 8.99 3.48 10.68
CA PRO A 168 9.64 4.21 11.76
C PRO A 168 10.41 5.45 11.29
N LYS A 169 11.15 5.33 10.18
CA LYS A 169 11.92 6.46 9.59
C LYS A 169 11.01 7.61 9.18
N ARG A 170 9.82 7.29 8.68
CA ARG A 170 8.81 8.25 8.28
C ARG A 170 8.21 9.01 9.47
N LEU A 171 7.82 8.31 10.53
CA LEU A 171 7.33 8.95 11.76
C LEU A 171 8.37 9.92 12.33
N GLU A 172 9.64 9.51 12.32
CA GLU A 172 10.74 10.34 12.78
C GLU A 172 10.99 11.57 11.89
N TYR A 173 10.90 11.39 10.57
CA TYR A 173 11.02 12.49 9.61
C TYR A 173 9.88 13.52 9.78
N THR A 174 8.64 13.06 9.92
CA THR A 174 7.47 13.91 10.18
C THR A 174 7.65 14.69 11.47
N ARG A 175 8.11 14.05 12.56
CA ARG A 175 8.44 14.71 13.84
C ARG A 175 9.47 15.81 13.65
N LYS A 176 10.55 15.52 12.93
CA LYS A 176 11.64 16.46 12.69
C LYS A 176 11.15 17.68 11.90
N LYS A 177 10.34 17.47 10.86
CA LYS A 177 9.85 18.56 10.01
C LYS A 177 8.84 19.46 10.73
N GLU A 178 7.97 18.89 11.56
CA GLU A 178 7.07 19.69 12.37
C GLU A 178 7.84 20.51 13.43
N ASN A 179 8.85 19.93 14.08
CA ASN A 179 9.71 20.68 15.01
C ASN A 179 10.45 21.84 14.31
N GLU A 180 11.04 21.61 13.14
CA GLU A 180 11.73 22.67 12.35
C GLU A 180 10.80 23.85 12.05
N LEU A 181 9.55 23.53 11.73
CA LEU A 181 8.51 24.51 11.45
C LEU A 181 8.07 25.25 12.71
N PHE A 182 7.77 24.53 13.80
CA PHE A 182 7.41 25.13 15.09
C PHE A 182 8.46 26.15 15.55
N GLU A 183 9.74 25.79 15.50
CA GLU A 183 10.86 26.68 15.85
C GLU A 183 10.92 27.91 14.92
N SER A 184 10.72 27.71 13.61
CA SER A 184 10.67 28.83 12.65
C SER A 184 9.54 29.81 12.99
N LEU A 185 8.34 29.30 13.27
CA LEU A 185 7.16 30.10 13.61
C LEU A 185 7.34 30.83 14.95
N MET A 186 7.91 30.17 15.94
CA MET A 186 8.21 30.78 17.25
C MET A 186 9.21 31.93 17.10
N ASN A 187 10.25 31.76 16.27
CA ASN A 187 11.22 32.81 15.97
C ASN A 187 10.60 34.01 15.24
N ILE A 188 9.71 33.78 14.26
CA ILE A 188 8.99 34.86 13.58
C ILE A 188 8.09 35.62 14.57
N ALA A 189 7.36 34.90 15.44
CA ALA A 189 6.50 35.52 16.45
C ALA A 189 7.30 36.38 17.45
N ASN A 190 8.48 35.94 17.86
CA ASN A 190 9.38 36.71 18.73
C ASN A 190 9.90 37.97 18.04
N ARG A 191 10.37 37.87 16.78
CA ARG A 191 10.84 39.04 16.02
C ARG A 191 9.73 40.09 15.86
N LYS A 192 8.52 39.63 15.58
CA LYS A 192 7.37 40.50 15.31
C LYS A 192 6.78 41.13 16.56
N GLN A 193 7.08 40.59 17.74
CA GLN A 193 6.79 41.26 19.02
C GLN A 193 7.53 42.60 19.13
N GLU A 194 8.80 42.66 18.74
CA GLU A 194 9.57 43.91 18.80
C GLU A 194 9.10 44.89 17.72
N GLU A 195 8.83 44.43 16.48
CA GLU A 195 8.26 45.30 15.44
C GLU A 195 6.90 45.90 15.84
N MET A 196 6.04 45.12 16.50
CA MET A 196 4.76 45.59 17.01
C MET A 196 4.92 46.61 18.15
N LYS A 197 5.89 46.40 19.04
CA LYS A 197 6.22 47.35 20.10
C LYS A 197 6.66 48.68 19.51
N ASP A 198 7.55 48.68 18.52
CA ASP A 198 8.04 49.90 17.86
C ASP A 198 6.89 50.64 17.17
N MET A 199 5.99 49.92 16.49
CA MET A 199 4.78 50.49 15.88
C MET A 199 3.85 51.17 16.90
N ILE A 200 3.68 50.56 18.08
CA ILE A 200 2.87 51.14 19.17
C ILE A 200 3.55 52.40 19.70
N VAL A 201 4.87 52.38 19.91
CA VAL A 201 5.65 53.55 20.36
C VAL A 201 5.55 54.70 19.36
N GLU A 202 5.71 54.42 18.07
CA GLU A 202 5.62 55.42 16.99
C GLU A 202 4.22 56.04 16.95
N THR A 203 3.18 55.19 17.02
CA THR A 203 1.78 55.65 16.98
C THR A 203 1.42 56.50 18.21
N LEU A 204 1.87 56.08 19.40
CA LEU A 204 1.72 56.87 20.63
C LEU A 204 2.42 58.22 20.54
N SER A 205 3.62 58.27 19.95
CA SER A 205 4.40 59.51 19.81
C SER A 205 3.74 60.49 18.84
N ASN A 206 3.24 59.99 17.71
CA ASN A 206 2.62 60.82 16.67
C ASN A 206 1.27 61.42 17.11
N MET A 207 0.48 60.66 17.89
CA MET A 207 -0.83 61.12 18.35
C MET A 207 -0.79 61.90 19.65
N LYS A 208 0.37 61.97 20.30
CA LYS A 208 0.51 62.54 21.65
C LYS A 208 -0.06 63.95 21.73
N GLU A 209 0.37 64.86 20.86
CA GLU A 209 -0.04 66.27 20.93
C GLU A 209 -1.53 66.44 20.58
N GLU A 210 -2.02 65.71 19.58
CA GLU A 210 -3.44 65.72 19.19
C GLU A 210 -4.35 65.25 20.34
N LEU A 211 -3.95 64.18 21.06
CA LEU A 211 -4.68 63.69 22.24
C LEU A 211 -4.66 64.68 23.40
N LEU A 212 -3.56 65.41 23.58
CA LEU A 212 -3.45 66.47 24.60
C LEU A 212 -4.36 67.66 24.27
N GLU A 213 -4.43 68.04 23.00
CA GLU A 213 -5.33 69.10 22.51
C GLU A 213 -6.81 68.69 22.61
N ASP A 214 -7.15 67.47 22.21
CA ASP A 214 -8.51 66.94 22.35
C ASP A 214 -8.94 66.88 23.82
N ALA A 215 -8.04 66.50 24.74
CA ALA A 215 -8.31 66.51 26.17
C ALA A 215 -8.47 67.94 26.72
N ALA A 216 -7.65 68.89 26.28
CA ALA A 216 -7.74 70.30 26.66
C ALA A 216 -9.11 70.90 26.31
N ASN A 217 -9.57 70.62 25.09
CA ASN A 217 -10.80 71.14 24.51
C ASN A 217 -12.05 70.31 24.89
N MET A 218 -11.90 69.27 25.70
CA MET A 218 -13.00 68.37 26.05
C MET A 218 -14.08 69.09 26.87
N GLU A 219 -15.32 69.05 26.37
CA GLU A 219 -16.52 69.41 27.14
C GLU A 219 -17.02 68.18 27.89
N PHE A 220 -17.17 68.29 29.22
CA PHE A 220 -17.63 67.19 30.04
C PHE A 220 -19.15 67.06 29.97
N LYS A 221 -19.62 65.83 29.75
CA LYS A 221 -21.05 65.52 29.82
C LYS A 221 -21.47 65.39 31.29
N ASP A 222 -22.65 65.90 31.62
CA ASP A 222 -23.31 65.76 32.92
C ASP A 222 -22.56 66.38 34.11
N ILE A 223 -21.69 67.36 33.87
CA ILE A 223 -20.93 68.08 34.90
C ILE A 223 -21.03 69.59 34.65
N ILE A 224 -21.50 70.34 35.65
CA ILE A 224 -21.51 71.81 35.61
C ILE A 224 -20.20 72.29 36.20
N ILE A 225 -19.33 72.89 35.37
CA ILE A 225 -18.08 73.49 35.82
C ILE A 225 -18.41 74.90 36.38
N PRO A 226 -18.15 75.20 37.65
CA PRO A 226 -18.38 76.54 38.20
C PRO A 226 -17.44 77.55 37.52
N GLU A 227 -17.99 78.64 36.98
CA GLU A 227 -17.18 79.70 36.34
C GLU A 227 -16.35 80.53 37.35
N ASN A 228 -16.66 80.44 38.64
CA ASN A 228 -16.14 81.33 39.70
C ASN A 228 -15.09 80.69 40.64
N GLY A 229 -14.24 79.78 40.15
CA GLY A 229 -13.11 79.26 40.94
C GLY A 229 -13.51 78.49 42.22
N GLU A 230 -14.77 78.08 42.34
CA GLU A 230 -15.23 77.22 43.44
C GLU A 230 -14.71 75.79 43.29
N PRO A 231 -14.37 75.12 44.42
CA PRO A 231 -13.83 73.78 44.39
C PRO A 231 -14.86 72.77 43.86
N VAL A 232 -14.49 72.10 42.78
CA VAL A 232 -15.29 71.02 42.16
C VAL A 232 -15.35 69.82 43.10
N SER A 233 -16.49 69.13 43.17
CA SER A 233 -16.64 67.97 44.05
C SER A 233 -15.69 66.84 43.63
N SER A 234 -15.17 66.08 44.60
CA SER A 234 -14.30 64.93 44.31
C SER A 234 -14.96 63.86 43.43
N LYS A 235 -16.30 63.80 43.40
CA LYS A 235 -17.08 62.87 42.56
C LYS A 235 -17.06 63.34 41.11
N ASP A 236 -17.18 64.65 40.89
CA ASP A 236 -17.16 65.26 39.56
C ASP A 236 -15.75 65.25 38.98
N ILE A 237 -14.72 65.51 39.79
CA ILE A 237 -13.31 65.36 39.38
C ILE A 237 -13.03 63.92 38.91
N LYS A 238 -13.51 62.91 39.65
CA LYS A 238 -13.38 61.50 39.23
C LYS A 238 -14.13 61.20 37.94
N CYS A 239 -15.28 61.84 37.72
CA CYS A 239 -16.05 61.71 36.49
C CYS A 239 -15.33 62.36 35.30
N CYS A 240 -14.77 63.57 35.47
CA CYS A 240 -13.94 64.24 34.47
C CYS A 240 -12.72 63.40 34.08
N ILE A 241 -11.99 62.87 35.07
CA ILE A 241 -10.84 61.98 34.84
C ILE A 241 -11.27 60.76 34.02
N LYS A 242 -12.41 60.14 34.38
CA LYS A 242 -12.93 58.98 33.66
C LYS A 242 -13.29 59.32 32.21
N GLN A 243 -13.90 60.48 31.96
CA GLN A 243 -14.24 60.92 30.59
C GLN A 243 -13.00 61.21 29.75
N ILE A 244 -11.98 61.91 30.29
CA ILE A 244 -10.68 62.11 29.60
C ILE A 244 -10.03 60.77 29.27
N GLN A 245 -10.07 59.83 30.21
CA GLN A 245 -9.54 58.48 30.01
C GLN A 245 -10.30 57.75 28.90
N GLU A 246 -11.64 57.75 28.91
CA GLU A 246 -12.44 57.10 27.86
C GLU A 246 -12.17 57.69 26.47
N LEU A 247 -11.96 59.01 26.37
CA LEU A 247 -11.58 59.68 25.12
C LEU A 247 -10.22 59.20 24.60
N ILE A 248 -9.18 59.24 25.45
CA ILE A 248 -7.81 58.82 25.10
C ILE A 248 -7.82 57.35 24.72
N ILE A 249 -8.49 56.52 25.51
CA ILE A 249 -8.56 55.08 25.26
C ILE A 249 -9.26 54.83 23.93
N SER A 250 -10.39 55.48 23.65
CA SER A 250 -11.13 55.28 22.40
C SER A 250 -10.30 55.67 21.17
N ARG A 251 -9.69 56.85 21.17
CA ARG A 251 -8.88 57.35 20.05
C ARG A 251 -7.61 56.53 19.85
N LEU A 252 -6.92 56.21 20.94
CA LEU A 252 -5.73 55.37 20.89
C LEU A 252 -6.06 53.94 20.44
N ASN A 253 -7.16 53.34 20.93
CA ASN A 253 -7.59 52.02 20.49
C ASN A 253 -7.85 52.01 18.99
N GLN A 254 -8.52 53.02 18.46
CA GLN A 254 -8.87 53.06 17.05
C GLN A 254 -7.62 53.17 16.16
N ALA A 255 -6.66 54.02 16.51
CA ALA A 255 -5.44 54.18 15.74
C ALA A 255 -4.46 53.00 15.89
N VAL A 256 -4.29 52.47 17.11
CA VAL A 256 -3.43 51.31 17.38
C VAL A 256 -4.04 50.05 16.79
N ALA A 257 -5.36 49.81 16.93
CA ALA A 257 -6.01 48.63 16.38
C ALA A 257 -5.96 48.61 14.84
N ASN A 258 -6.19 49.74 14.17
CA ASN A 258 -6.14 49.82 12.71
C ASN A 258 -4.75 49.45 12.15
N LYS A 259 -3.67 49.92 12.77
CA LYS A 259 -2.28 49.55 12.37
C LYS A 259 -1.91 48.12 12.78
N LEU A 260 -2.44 47.65 13.91
CA LEU A 260 -2.20 46.30 14.44
C LEU A 260 -2.86 45.22 13.57
N ILE A 261 -4.07 45.47 13.05
CA ILE A 261 -4.80 44.54 12.18
C ILE A 261 -3.95 44.17 10.97
N SER A 262 -3.37 45.15 10.26
CA SER A 262 -2.52 44.88 9.09
C SER A 262 -1.24 44.10 9.43
N SER A 263 -0.65 44.35 10.61
CA SER A 263 0.55 43.63 11.07
C SER A 263 0.28 42.18 11.44
N VAL A 264 -0.91 41.92 11.99
CA VAL A 264 -1.36 40.59 12.37
C VAL A 264 -1.87 39.79 11.17
N ASP A 265 -2.51 40.44 10.20
CA ASP A 265 -2.95 39.82 8.94
C ASP A 265 -1.76 39.31 8.13
N TYR A 266 -0.67 40.07 8.06
CA TYR A 266 0.58 39.63 7.44
C TYR A 266 1.18 38.40 8.16
N LEU A 267 1.12 38.35 9.49
CA LEU A 267 1.52 37.16 10.24
C LEU A 267 0.61 35.97 9.95
N ARG A 268 -0.70 36.16 9.85
CA ARG A 268 -1.62 35.08 9.47
C ARG A 268 -1.23 34.50 8.10
N GLU A 269 -1.09 35.35 7.08
CA GLU A 269 -0.83 34.92 5.70
C GLU A 269 0.57 34.31 5.51
N SER A 270 1.59 34.87 6.16
CA SER A 270 2.96 34.36 6.09
C SER A 270 3.10 32.94 6.65
N PHE A 271 2.32 32.60 7.67
CA PHE A 271 2.39 31.32 8.34
C PHE A 271 1.58 30.29 7.53
N VAL A 272 0.31 30.59 7.20
CA VAL A 272 -0.56 29.72 6.39
C VAL A 272 0.13 29.29 5.10
N GLY A 273 0.74 30.22 4.35
CA GLY A 273 1.42 29.87 3.10
C GLY A 273 2.68 29.01 3.30
N THR A 274 3.41 29.16 4.42
CA THR A 274 4.57 28.32 4.74
C THR A 274 4.15 26.90 5.10
N LEU A 275 3.00 26.76 5.76
CA LEU A 275 2.44 25.49 6.18
C LEU A 275 1.84 24.68 5.04
N GLU A 276 1.08 25.33 4.16
CA GLU A 276 0.57 24.69 2.95
C GLU A 276 1.72 24.16 2.09
N ARG A 277 2.80 24.93 1.94
CA ARG A 277 4.00 24.50 1.20
C ARG A 277 4.75 23.35 1.88
N CYS A 278 4.90 23.38 3.21
CA CYS A 278 5.54 22.28 3.95
C CYS A 278 4.69 21.01 3.95
N LEU A 279 3.37 21.12 4.08
CA LEU A 279 2.48 19.96 4.03
C LEU A 279 2.43 19.33 2.64
N LYS A 280 2.36 20.16 1.60
CA LYS A 280 2.48 19.71 0.22
C LYS A 280 3.83 19.04 -0.05
N SER A 281 4.93 19.61 0.44
CA SER A 281 6.26 18.99 0.37
C SER A 281 6.35 17.67 1.16
N LEU A 282 5.63 17.55 2.28
CA LEU A 282 5.54 16.32 3.06
C LEU A 282 4.73 15.24 2.33
N GLU A 283 3.65 15.60 1.64
CA GLU A 283 2.86 14.71 0.79
C GLU A 283 3.64 14.27 -0.47
N GLU A 284 4.34 15.18 -1.13
CA GLU A 284 5.15 14.90 -2.34
C GLU A 284 6.41 14.06 -2.01
N SER A 285 7.12 14.38 -0.93
CA SER A 285 8.29 13.59 -0.48
C SER A 285 7.88 12.22 0.06
N TRP A 286 6.66 12.11 0.59
CA TRP A 286 6.05 10.84 0.93
C TRP A 286 5.84 9.98 -0.32
N GLU A 287 5.13 10.48 -1.34
CA GLU A 287 4.88 9.73 -2.58
C GLU A 287 6.17 9.25 -3.28
N VAL A 288 7.19 10.12 -3.37
CA VAL A 288 8.50 9.79 -3.98
C VAL A 288 9.26 8.72 -3.19
N SER A 289 9.15 8.70 -1.86
CA SER A 289 9.83 7.71 -1.02
C SER A 289 9.09 6.36 -0.94
N VAL A 290 7.81 6.30 -1.29
CA VAL A 290 7.04 5.04 -1.38
C VAL A 290 7.19 4.40 -2.75
N HIS A 291 7.28 5.21 -3.82
CA HIS A 291 7.22 4.72 -5.19
C HIS A 291 8.28 5.32 -6.11
N PRO A 292 9.54 4.82 -6.08
CA PRO A 292 10.52 5.19 -7.10
C PRO A 292 10.21 4.61 -8.49
N ALA A 293 9.34 3.59 -8.60
CA ALA A 293 9.22 2.79 -9.82
C ALA A 293 7.86 2.10 -10.10
N ARG A 294 6.72 2.60 -9.57
CA ARG A 294 5.40 2.08 -9.96
C ARG A 294 4.40 3.22 -10.16
N SER A 295 4.49 3.88 -11.30
CA SER A 295 3.50 4.84 -11.80
C SER A 295 2.28 4.19 -12.46
N LEU A 296 2.16 2.85 -12.47
CA LEU A 296 0.97 2.13 -12.94
C LEU A 296 0.60 1.04 -11.94
N GLU A 297 -0.12 1.41 -10.88
CA GLU A 297 -1.23 0.66 -10.28
C GLU A 297 -1.60 1.34 -8.96
N LYS A 298 -2.68 2.13 -8.99
CA LYS A 298 -3.26 2.77 -7.81
C LYS A 298 -3.92 1.71 -6.92
N SER A 299 -3.17 1.04 -6.06
CA SER A 299 -3.76 0.36 -4.90
C SER A 299 -4.04 1.42 -3.82
N LYS A 300 -5.33 1.79 -3.67
CA LYS A 300 -5.85 2.64 -2.60
C LYS A 300 -5.55 2.02 -1.24
N ASP A 301 -4.44 2.41 -0.62
CA ASP A 301 -4.06 1.95 0.70
C ASP A 301 -4.73 2.81 1.79
N VAL A 302 -5.71 2.21 2.48
CA VAL A 302 -6.57 2.80 3.52
C VAL A 302 -5.77 3.43 4.68
N SER A 303 -4.53 2.99 4.88
CA SER A 303 -3.57 3.49 5.87
C SER A 303 -3.15 4.96 5.64
N VAL A 304 -2.96 5.35 4.37
CA VAL A 304 -2.47 6.69 3.99
C VAL A 304 -3.51 7.77 4.29
N HIS A 305 -4.80 7.41 4.24
CA HIS A 305 -5.90 8.35 4.50
C HIS A 305 -6.09 8.71 5.97
N ILE A 306 -5.70 7.84 6.91
CA ILE A 306 -5.86 8.11 8.35
C ILE A 306 -4.86 9.18 8.78
N THR A 307 -3.58 9.03 8.45
CA THR A 307 -2.54 10.03 8.75
C THR A 307 -2.79 11.35 8.03
N SER A 308 -3.23 11.33 6.76
CA SER A 308 -3.59 12.54 6.00
C SER A 308 -4.78 13.28 6.62
N ASN A 309 -5.81 12.57 7.10
CA ASN A 309 -6.97 13.21 7.72
C ASN A 309 -6.65 13.81 9.09
N TYR A 310 -5.82 13.16 9.92
CA TYR A 310 -5.41 13.74 11.20
C TYR A 310 -4.43 14.91 11.02
N LEU A 311 -3.50 14.85 10.06
CA LEU A 311 -2.67 16.01 9.72
C LEU A 311 -3.52 17.18 9.21
N LYS A 312 -4.53 16.90 8.37
CA LYS A 312 -5.50 17.92 7.89
C LYS A 312 -6.34 18.48 9.03
N GLN A 313 -6.75 17.66 10.00
CA GLN A 313 -7.48 18.12 11.17
C GLN A 313 -6.62 18.97 12.10
N ILE A 314 -5.34 18.62 12.27
CA ILE A 314 -4.39 19.43 13.04
C ILE A 314 -4.08 20.73 12.31
N LEU A 315 -3.92 20.71 10.98
CA LEU A 315 -3.80 21.94 10.20
C LEU A 315 -5.06 22.81 10.33
N ASN A 316 -6.25 22.20 10.24
CA ASN A 316 -7.49 22.94 10.41
C ASN A 316 -7.61 23.52 11.84
N ALA A 317 -7.23 22.79 12.88
CA ALA A 317 -7.29 23.26 14.27
C ALA A 317 -6.20 24.30 14.61
N ALA A 318 -5.02 24.19 14.00
CA ALA A 318 -3.88 25.07 14.19
C ALA A 318 -3.94 26.36 13.34
N TYR A 319 -4.66 26.33 12.21
CA TYR A 319 -4.64 27.39 11.20
C TYR A 319 -6.02 27.93 10.79
N HIS A 320 -7.12 27.33 11.24
CA HIS A 320 -8.33 28.10 11.57
C HIS A 320 -8.17 28.73 12.95
N VAL A 321 -7.05 29.45 13.13
CA VAL A 321 -7.05 30.59 14.04
C VAL A 321 -7.95 31.62 13.38
N GLU A 322 -9.26 31.38 13.45
CA GLU A 322 -10.12 32.43 13.96
C GLU A 322 -9.46 32.83 15.29
N VAL A 323 -8.55 33.77 15.21
CA VAL A 323 -8.73 34.84 16.14
C VAL A 323 -10.10 35.34 15.72
N THR A 324 -11.01 35.32 16.67
CA THR A 324 -12.23 36.08 16.65
C THR A 324 -11.86 37.57 16.44
N PHE A 325 -11.41 37.87 15.21
CA PHE A 325 -11.13 39.17 14.60
C PHE A 325 -12.36 39.58 13.79
N HIS A 326 -13.13 38.61 13.27
CA HIS A 326 -14.40 38.82 12.56
C HIS A 326 -15.50 39.40 13.45
N SER A 327 -15.27 39.50 14.76
CA SER A 327 -16.06 40.32 15.66
C SER A 327 -15.08 41.23 16.37
N GLY A 328 -15.01 42.51 15.99
CA GLY A 328 -14.05 43.52 16.47
C GLY A 328 -14.12 43.85 17.97
N SER A 329 -14.26 42.84 18.83
CA SER A 329 -14.45 42.93 20.27
C SER A 329 -13.28 42.33 21.06
N THR A 330 -12.54 41.30 20.62
CA THR A 330 -11.60 40.61 21.54
C THR A 330 -10.28 41.37 21.77
N VAL A 331 -9.60 41.82 20.71
CA VAL A 331 -8.34 42.59 20.84
C VAL A 331 -8.60 44.02 21.30
N THR A 332 -9.67 44.64 20.80
CA THR A 332 -10.16 45.94 21.28
C THR A 332 -10.60 45.89 22.74
N ARG A 333 -11.29 44.83 23.19
CA ARG A 333 -11.65 44.61 24.61
C ARG A 333 -10.43 44.24 25.45
N MET A 334 -9.44 43.52 24.93
CA MET A 334 -8.20 43.21 25.66
C MET A 334 -7.29 44.42 25.80
N LEU A 335 -7.14 45.22 24.73
CA LEU A 335 -6.52 46.55 24.77
C LEU A 335 -7.27 47.42 25.79
N TRP A 336 -8.59 47.49 25.68
CA TRP A 336 -9.45 48.20 26.61
C TRP A 336 -9.26 47.76 28.07
N GLU A 337 -9.26 46.45 28.36
CA GLU A 337 -9.09 45.91 29.70
C GLU A 337 -7.69 46.14 30.26
N GLN A 338 -6.63 46.01 29.45
CA GLN A 338 -5.26 46.30 29.86
C GLN A 338 -5.05 47.79 30.13
N ILE A 339 -5.56 48.66 29.24
CA ILE A 339 -5.46 50.10 29.39
C ILE A 339 -6.28 50.56 30.61
N LYS A 340 -7.49 50.02 30.78
CA LYS A 340 -8.34 50.26 31.96
C LYS A 340 -7.66 49.82 33.26
N GLN A 341 -7.04 48.64 33.31
CA GLN A 341 -6.33 48.15 34.51
C GLN A 341 -5.09 48.96 34.87
N ILE A 342 -4.38 49.50 33.87
CA ILE A 342 -3.17 50.31 34.08
C ILE A 342 -3.55 51.71 34.59
N ILE A 343 -4.57 52.32 33.98
CA ILE A 343 -4.99 53.69 34.27
C ILE A 343 -5.76 53.78 35.60
N GLN A 344 -6.51 52.74 35.99
CA GLN A 344 -7.22 52.68 37.29
C GLN A 344 -6.28 52.65 38.51
N ARG A 345 -4.97 52.41 38.31
CA ARG A 345 -3.97 52.35 39.40
C ARG A 345 -3.31 53.68 39.72
N ILE A 346 -3.62 54.75 38.98
CA ILE A 346 -3.00 56.06 39.17
C ILE A 346 -3.74 56.82 40.29
N THR A 347 -3.02 57.23 41.33
CA THR A 347 -3.54 58.07 42.43
C THR A 347 -3.45 59.54 42.06
N TRP A 348 -4.60 60.18 41.82
CA TRP A 348 -4.67 61.55 41.32
C TRP A 348 -4.89 62.58 42.43
N VAL A 349 -4.17 63.70 42.35
CA VAL A 349 -4.33 64.85 43.23
C VAL A 349 -5.54 65.67 42.76
N SER A 350 -6.43 66.03 43.68
CA SER A 350 -7.63 66.83 43.36
C SER A 350 -7.22 68.26 43.00
N PRO A 351 -7.48 68.75 41.78
CA PRO A 351 -7.13 70.11 41.42
C PRO A 351 -8.08 71.13 42.08
N PRO A 352 -7.60 72.36 42.35
CA PRO A 352 -8.46 73.45 42.81
C PRO A 352 -9.43 73.97 41.75
N ALA A 353 -9.13 73.80 40.44
CA ALA A 353 -10.02 74.14 39.33
C ALA A 353 -9.75 73.22 38.11
N ILE A 354 -10.78 72.96 37.30
CA ILE A 354 -10.67 72.19 36.06
C ILE A 354 -10.16 73.13 34.96
N THR A 355 -8.84 73.22 34.80
CA THR A 355 -8.19 74.03 33.77
C THR A 355 -7.80 73.19 32.55
N SER A 356 -7.58 73.85 31.41
CA SER A 356 -7.02 73.23 30.21
C SER A 356 -5.69 72.48 30.50
N ASP A 357 -4.81 73.10 31.28
CA ASP A 357 -3.53 72.51 31.69
C ASP A 357 -3.71 71.27 32.57
N TRP A 358 -4.71 71.26 33.45
CA TRP A 358 -5.03 70.08 34.25
C TRP A 358 -5.54 68.93 33.36
N LYS A 359 -6.41 69.20 32.39
CA LYS A 359 -6.89 68.17 31.44
C LYS A 359 -5.74 67.61 30.61
N ARG A 360 -4.84 68.47 30.11
CA ARG A 360 -3.59 68.06 29.44
C ARG A 360 -2.73 67.20 30.35
N LYS A 361 -2.58 67.55 31.63
CA LYS A 361 -1.76 66.78 32.58
C LYS A 361 -2.35 65.39 32.86
N VAL A 362 -3.67 65.29 33.05
CA VAL A 362 -4.38 64.00 33.21
C VAL A 362 -4.20 63.14 31.96
N ALA A 363 -4.28 63.74 30.77
CA ALA A 363 -4.08 63.03 29.52
C ALA A 363 -2.62 62.57 29.32
N GLN A 364 -1.66 63.42 29.66
CA GLN A 364 -0.23 63.12 29.59
C GLN A 364 0.14 61.93 30.48
N ASP A 365 -0.32 61.95 31.73
CA ASP A 365 -0.04 60.90 32.71
C ASP A 365 -0.77 59.59 32.33
N ALA A 366 -1.93 59.65 31.67
CA ALA A 366 -2.61 58.48 31.10
C ALA A 366 -1.81 57.86 29.93
N ILE A 367 -1.27 58.68 29.02
CA ILE A 367 -0.43 58.24 27.89
C ILE A 367 0.90 57.66 28.39
N GLU A 368 1.54 58.27 29.38
CA GLU A 368 2.81 57.79 29.95
C GLU A 368 2.64 56.47 30.73
N SER A 369 1.46 56.20 31.27
CA SER A 369 1.16 54.93 31.94
C SER A 369 1.06 53.74 30.98
N LEU A 370 0.76 53.99 29.70
CA LEU A 370 0.62 53.00 28.65
C LEU A 370 2.00 52.46 28.21
N SER A 371 2.31 51.22 28.59
CA SER A 371 3.54 50.55 28.18
C SER A 371 3.35 49.80 26.86
N ALA A 372 3.93 50.32 25.78
CA ALA A 372 4.00 49.64 24.47
C ALA A 372 4.58 48.21 24.58
N SER A 373 5.58 48.03 25.45
CA SER A 373 6.20 46.73 25.72
C SER A 373 5.22 45.73 26.35
N LYS A 374 4.42 46.14 27.34
CA LYS A 374 3.41 45.26 27.94
C LYS A 374 2.34 44.84 26.93
N LEU A 375 1.97 45.76 26.05
CA LEU A 375 0.92 45.53 25.07
C LEU A 375 1.35 44.58 23.95
N ALA A 376 2.52 44.83 23.34
CA ALA A 376 3.10 43.92 22.36
C ALA A 376 3.34 42.52 22.95
N LYS A 377 3.86 42.46 24.20
CA LYS A 377 4.07 41.19 24.91
C LYS A 377 2.77 40.43 25.16
N SER A 378 1.68 41.11 25.51
CA SER A 378 0.36 40.48 25.71
C SER A 378 -0.17 39.84 24.43
N ILE A 379 -0.09 40.55 23.30
CA ILE A 379 -0.56 40.07 22.00
C ILE A 379 0.28 38.88 21.52
N CYS A 380 1.62 38.99 21.52
CA CYS A 380 2.51 37.91 21.13
C CYS A 380 2.48 36.72 22.09
N SER A 381 2.16 36.90 23.37
CA SER A 381 1.97 35.79 24.31
C SER A 381 0.79 34.90 23.92
N GLN A 382 -0.32 35.48 23.43
CA GLN A 382 -1.48 34.69 23.01
C GLN A 382 -1.19 33.87 21.74
N PHE A 383 -0.49 34.47 20.78
CA PHE A 383 -0.03 33.75 19.58
C PHE A 383 0.89 32.59 19.94
N ARG A 384 1.89 32.81 20.79
CA ARG A 384 2.79 31.75 21.26
C ARG A 384 2.06 30.64 22.01
N THR A 385 1.08 31.01 22.83
CA THR A 385 0.26 30.02 23.56
C THR A 385 -0.50 29.12 22.58
N ARG A 386 -1.13 29.69 21.54
CA ARG A 386 -1.83 28.90 20.51
C ARG A 386 -0.87 28.03 19.69
N LEU A 387 0.30 28.56 19.33
CA LEU A 387 1.33 27.80 18.61
C LEU A 387 1.82 26.61 19.45
N ASN A 388 2.06 26.81 20.76
CA ASN A 388 2.41 25.74 21.69
C ASN A 388 1.30 24.69 21.78
N SER A 389 0.04 25.09 21.94
CA SER A 389 -1.08 24.14 21.98
C SER A 389 -1.22 23.32 20.70
N SER A 390 -0.98 23.94 19.54
CA SER A 390 -0.95 23.24 18.25
C SER A 390 0.18 22.22 18.18
N HIS A 391 1.39 22.62 18.59
CA HIS A 391 2.56 21.74 18.63
C HIS A 391 2.33 20.54 19.56
N GLU A 392 1.76 20.78 20.75
CA GLU A 392 1.41 19.73 21.70
C GLU A 392 0.35 18.77 21.13
N ALA A 393 -0.68 19.30 20.47
CA ALA A 393 -1.72 18.50 19.82
C ALA A 393 -1.16 17.65 18.67
N PHE A 394 -0.23 18.20 17.88
CA PHE A 394 0.49 17.47 16.84
C PHE A 394 1.34 16.36 17.44
N ALA A 395 2.13 16.67 18.46
CA ALA A 395 2.98 15.71 19.15
C ALA A 395 2.16 14.57 19.79
N ALA A 396 1.01 14.88 20.40
CA ALA A 396 0.09 13.88 20.94
C ALA A 396 -0.49 12.97 19.85
N SER A 397 -0.91 13.54 18.73
CA SER A 397 -1.45 12.77 17.60
C SER A 397 -0.38 11.89 16.95
N LEU A 398 0.85 12.39 16.81
CA LEU A 398 1.96 11.63 16.28
C LEU A 398 2.37 10.48 17.22
N ARG A 399 2.28 10.67 18.55
CA ARG A 399 2.46 9.59 19.52
C ARG A 399 1.37 8.52 19.37
N GLN A 400 0.10 8.92 19.26
CA GLN A 400 -0.99 7.97 19.04
C GLN A 400 -0.81 7.18 17.73
N ALA A 401 -0.38 7.84 16.65
CA ALA A 401 -0.06 7.17 15.40
C ALA A 401 1.12 6.20 15.55
N LYS A 402 2.17 6.59 16.29
CA LYS A 402 3.31 5.72 16.60
C LYS A 402 2.87 4.49 17.40
N ASP A 403 2.03 4.65 18.41
CA ASP A 403 1.54 3.54 19.24
C ASP A 403 0.68 2.58 18.42
N GLY A 404 -0.22 3.12 17.58
CA GLY A 404 -1.03 2.33 16.64
C GLY A 404 -0.17 1.56 15.63
N HIS A 405 0.90 2.18 15.12
CA HIS A 405 1.86 1.50 14.25
C HIS A 405 2.75 0.52 14.99
N SER A 406 3.11 0.75 16.25
CA SER A 406 4.00 -0.12 17.03
C SER A 406 3.41 -1.54 17.14
N GLY A 407 2.15 -1.66 17.59
CA GLY A 407 1.49 -2.96 17.70
C GLY A 407 1.23 -3.63 16.35
N ARG A 408 1.04 -2.85 15.28
CA ARG A 408 0.94 -3.38 13.91
C ARG A 408 2.28 -3.92 13.43
N LEU A 409 3.37 -3.18 13.64
CA LEU A 409 4.71 -3.53 13.19
C LEU A 409 5.26 -4.76 13.93
N GLU A 410 4.98 -4.90 15.23
CA GLU A 410 5.33 -6.11 16.00
C GLU A 410 4.69 -7.37 15.37
N LYS A 411 3.38 -7.31 15.07
CA LYS A 411 2.69 -8.40 14.37
C LYS A 411 3.24 -8.65 12.96
N THR A 412 3.60 -7.58 12.25
CA THR A 412 4.25 -7.69 10.93
C THR A 412 5.61 -8.39 11.03
N GLU A 413 6.39 -8.09 12.06
CA GLU A 413 7.70 -8.73 12.31
C GLU A 413 7.54 -10.23 12.60
N ASP A 414 6.58 -10.59 13.44
CA ASP A 414 6.26 -12.00 13.73
C ASP A 414 5.85 -12.76 12.47
N LEU A 415 4.96 -12.19 11.65
CA LEU A 415 4.54 -12.78 10.38
C LEU A 415 5.69 -12.87 9.38
N TRP A 416 6.52 -11.83 9.28
CA TRP A 416 7.70 -11.82 8.43
C TRP A 416 8.68 -12.93 8.83
N LEU A 417 8.94 -13.12 10.12
CA LEU A 417 9.78 -14.20 10.62
C LEU A 417 9.20 -15.58 10.29
N LYS A 418 7.88 -15.78 10.44
CA LYS A 418 7.21 -17.04 10.09
C LYS A 418 7.31 -17.35 8.60
N VAL A 419 7.00 -16.37 7.75
CA VAL A 419 7.14 -16.53 6.29
C VAL A 419 8.56 -16.90 5.92
N ARG A 420 9.55 -16.20 6.47
CA ARG A 420 10.97 -16.41 6.16
C ARG A 420 11.53 -17.74 6.67
N LYS A 421 11.16 -18.17 7.89
CA LYS A 421 11.79 -19.31 8.57
C LYS A 421 11.02 -20.63 8.46
N ASP A 422 9.72 -20.60 8.19
CA ASP A 422 8.87 -21.79 8.14
C ASP A 422 8.21 -21.94 6.76
N HIS A 423 7.41 -20.97 6.33
CA HIS A 423 6.53 -21.18 5.17
C HIS A 423 7.26 -21.15 3.82
N ALA A 424 8.07 -20.13 3.55
CA ALA A 424 8.77 -20.02 2.26
C ALA A 424 9.74 -21.20 2.02
N PRO A 425 10.55 -21.65 3.01
CA PRO A 425 11.43 -22.80 2.79
C PRO A 425 10.67 -24.11 2.54
N ARG A 426 9.55 -24.34 3.25
CA ARG A 426 8.69 -25.52 3.00
C ARG A 426 8.03 -25.49 1.62
N LEU A 427 7.58 -24.33 1.16
CA LEU A 427 7.05 -24.17 -0.21
C LEU A 427 8.14 -24.36 -1.26
N ALA A 428 9.36 -23.87 -1.02
CA ALA A 428 10.51 -24.10 -1.89
C ALA A 428 10.83 -25.58 -2.03
N ARG A 429 10.79 -26.32 -0.92
CA ARG A 429 10.91 -27.78 -0.93
C ARG A 429 9.83 -28.45 -1.79
N LEU A 430 8.55 -28.11 -1.59
CA LEU A 430 7.45 -28.68 -2.38
C LEU A 430 7.58 -28.35 -3.88
N SER A 431 8.02 -27.13 -4.21
CA SER A 431 8.34 -26.75 -5.59
C SER A 431 9.47 -27.61 -6.17
N LEU A 432 10.53 -27.86 -5.40
CA LEU A 432 11.62 -28.73 -5.83
C LEU A 432 11.18 -30.18 -6.01
N GLU A 433 10.39 -30.72 -5.07
CA GLU A 433 9.87 -32.10 -5.11
C GLU A 433 8.91 -32.32 -6.29
N SER A 434 7.97 -31.40 -6.52
CA SER A 434 7.06 -31.45 -7.68
C SER A 434 7.81 -31.35 -9.01
N ARG A 435 8.85 -30.52 -9.10
CA ARG A 435 9.72 -30.48 -10.29
C ARG A 435 10.49 -31.80 -10.45
N SER A 436 11.04 -32.34 -9.37
CA SER A 436 11.75 -33.61 -9.41
C SER A 436 10.83 -34.77 -9.85
N LEU A 437 9.56 -34.76 -9.44
CA LEU A 437 8.57 -35.72 -9.90
C LEU A 437 8.34 -35.61 -11.41
N GLN A 438 8.16 -34.39 -11.93
CA GLN A 438 8.04 -34.13 -13.36
C GLN A 438 9.24 -34.67 -14.14
N ASP A 439 10.46 -34.37 -13.67
CA ASP A 439 11.71 -34.81 -14.29
C ASP A 439 11.84 -36.34 -14.30
N VAL A 440 11.46 -37.02 -13.20
CA VAL A 440 11.46 -38.50 -13.11
C VAL A 440 10.42 -39.10 -14.06
N LEU A 441 9.25 -38.49 -14.20
CA LEU A 441 8.22 -38.95 -15.12
C LEU A 441 8.65 -38.78 -16.58
N LEU A 442 9.37 -37.71 -16.93
CA LEU A 442 9.82 -37.46 -18.31
C LEU A 442 11.07 -38.26 -18.69
N HIS A 443 12.04 -38.35 -17.79
CA HIS A 443 13.39 -38.82 -18.13
C HIS A 443 13.81 -40.09 -17.38
N GLY A 444 12.96 -40.58 -16.47
CA GLY A 444 13.32 -41.63 -15.54
C GLY A 444 14.36 -41.16 -14.51
N LYS A 445 14.76 -42.05 -13.61
CA LYS A 445 15.84 -41.74 -12.66
C LYS A 445 17.21 -41.81 -13.36
N PRO A 446 18.09 -40.82 -13.18
CA PRO A 446 19.45 -40.88 -13.72
C PRO A 446 20.21 -42.07 -13.11
N LYS A 447 21.08 -42.70 -13.90
CA LYS A 447 21.91 -43.82 -13.46
C LYS A 447 23.16 -43.29 -12.76
N LEU A 448 23.37 -43.75 -11.53
CA LEU A 448 24.58 -43.46 -10.75
C LEU A 448 25.74 -44.31 -11.27
N GLY A 449 26.73 -43.66 -11.89
CA GLY A 449 28.01 -44.27 -12.25
C GLY A 449 29.02 -44.17 -11.11
N ARG A 450 30.31 -44.15 -11.46
CA ARG A 450 31.39 -44.01 -10.47
C ARG A 450 31.32 -42.65 -9.77
N GLU A 451 31.70 -42.62 -8.50
CA GLU A 451 31.88 -41.36 -7.77
C GLU A 451 33.02 -40.54 -8.41
N LEU A 452 32.76 -39.25 -8.62
CA LEU A 452 33.72 -38.27 -9.14
C LEU A 452 34.29 -37.38 -8.04
N GLY A 453 33.51 -37.14 -6.97
CA GLY A 453 33.96 -36.35 -5.83
C GLY A 453 32.86 -36.10 -4.80
N ARG A 454 33.22 -35.48 -3.67
CA ARG A 454 32.30 -35.14 -2.58
C ARG A 454 32.39 -33.65 -2.26
N GLY A 455 31.24 -33.04 -2.00
CA GLY A 455 31.12 -31.68 -1.50
C GLY A 455 30.43 -31.66 -0.13
N GLN A 456 30.27 -30.46 0.42
CA GLN A 456 29.69 -30.24 1.75
C GLN A 456 28.30 -30.87 1.94
N TYR A 457 27.48 -30.91 0.88
CA TYR A 457 26.09 -31.37 0.95
C TYR A 457 25.79 -32.57 0.05
N GLY A 458 26.80 -33.30 -0.42
CA GLY A 458 26.52 -34.37 -1.36
C GLY A 458 27.70 -35.00 -2.07
N VAL A 459 27.39 -36.01 -2.87
CA VAL A 459 28.34 -36.77 -3.67
C VAL A 459 28.03 -36.55 -5.14
N VAL A 460 29.06 -36.32 -5.94
CA VAL A 460 28.97 -36.16 -7.39
C VAL A 460 29.37 -37.48 -8.04
N TYR A 461 28.51 -37.98 -8.91
CA TYR A 461 28.69 -39.21 -9.66
C TYR A 461 28.77 -38.91 -11.16
N LEU A 462 29.48 -39.76 -11.88
CA LEU A 462 29.39 -39.83 -13.32
C LEU A 462 27.98 -40.28 -13.69
N CYS A 463 27.38 -39.64 -14.69
CA CYS A 463 26.13 -40.09 -15.28
C CYS A 463 26.33 -40.03 -16.80
N ASP A 464 26.28 -41.17 -17.48
CA ASP A 464 26.57 -41.21 -18.91
C ASP A 464 25.63 -40.25 -19.65
N SER A 465 24.32 -40.54 -19.64
CA SER A 465 23.29 -39.65 -20.19
C SER A 465 22.06 -39.59 -19.29
N TRP A 466 21.37 -38.44 -19.32
CA TRP A 466 20.05 -38.28 -18.71
C TRP A 466 19.26 -37.16 -19.41
N GLY A 467 17.98 -37.41 -19.72
CA GLY A 467 17.12 -36.40 -20.34
C GLY A 467 17.62 -35.84 -21.68
N GLY A 468 18.39 -36.62 -22.45
CA GLY A 468 19.00 -36.16 -23.71
C GLY A 468 20.33 -35.40 -23.53
N HIS A 469 20.78 -35.17 -22.30
CA HIS A 469 22.09 -34.59 -22.01
C HIS A 469 23.16 -35.69 -21.91
N PHE A 470 24.28 -35.52 -22.61
CA PHE A 470 25.48 -36.36 -22.55
C PHE A 470 26.71 -35.54 -22.97
N PRO A 471 27.86 -35.66 -22.30
CA PRO A 471 28.06 -36.34 -21.01
C PRO A 471 27.51 -35.50 -19.85
N CYS A 472 27.14 -36.13 -18.72
CA CYS A 472 26.66 -35.38 -17.56
C CYS A 472 27.23 -35.89 -16.22
N ALA A 473 27.03 -35.10 -15.16
CA ALA A 473 27.37 -35.46 -13.79
C ALA A 473 26.15 -35.28 -12.91
N LEU A 474 25.91 -36.24 -12.02
CA LEU A 474 24.78 -36.21 -11.10
C LEU A 474 25.29 -35.89 -9.70
N LYS A 475 24.79 -34.81 -9.09
CA LYS A 475 25.05 -34.51 -7.68
C LYS A 475 23.89 -35.00 -6.83
N SER A 476 24.11 -36.03 -6.04
CA SER A 476 23.18 -36.44 -4.98
C SER A 476 23.35 -35.51 -3.79
N VAL A 477 22.26 -34.91 -3.33
CA VAL A 477 22.25 -34.04 -2.16
C VAL A 477 21.67 -34.80 -0.97
N VAL A 478 22.37 -34.79 0.15
CA VAL A 478 21.91 -35.39 1.41
C VAL A 478 22.08 -34.35 2.52
N PRO A 479 21.10 -33.47 2.73
CA PRO A 479 21.15 -32.50 3.81
C PRO A 479 21.13 -33.19 5.17
N PRO A 480 21.85 -32.68 6.18
CA PRO A 480 21.93 -33.29 7.50
C PRO A 480 20.64 -33.17 8.32
N ASP A 481 19.82 -32.16 8.05
CA ASP A 481 18.53 -31.93 8.71
C ASP A 481 17.55 -31.18 7.79
N GLU A 482 16.31 -31.04 8.27
CA GLU A 482 15.24 -30.37 7.54
C GLU A 482 15.51 -28.88 7.28
N LYS A 483 16.24 -28.21 8.18
CA LYS A 483 16.57 -26.79 8.03
C LYS A 483 17.53 -26.58 6.85
N HIS A 484 18.61 -27.36 6.77
CA HIS A 484 19.57 -27.27 5.66
C HIS A 484 18.92 -27.64 4.32
N TRP A 485 17.99 -28.60 4.31
CA TRP A 485 17.24 -28.94 3.12
C TRP A 485 16.37 -27.78 2.63
N ASN A 486 15.67 -27.14 3.56
CA ASN A 486 14.80 -26.00 3.32
C ASN A 486 15.60 -24.76 2.81
N ASP A 487 16.77 -24.48 3.39
CA ASP A 487 17.65 -23.40 2.94
C ASP A 487 18.16 -23.67 1.50
N LEU A 488 18.58 -24.91 1.23
CA LEU A 488 19.04 -25.31 -0.09
C LEU A 488 17.93 -25.26 -1.14
N ALA A 489 16.71 -25.69 -0.79
CA ALA A 489 15.56 -25.63 -1.70
C ALA A 489 15.25 -24.18 -2.10
N LEU A 490 15.39 -23.23 -1.17
CA LEU A 490 15.23 -21.81 -1.44
C LEU A 490 16.36 -21.27 -2.34
N GLU A 491 17.60 -21.71 -2.14
CA GLU A 491 18.73 -21.38 -3.03
C GLU A 491 18.47 -21.86 -4.47
N PHE A 492 18.00 -23.09 -4.64
CA PHE A 492 17.63 -23.63 -5.95
C PHE A 492 16.54 -22.83 -6.66
N HIS A 493 15.59 -22.27 -5.91
CA HIS A 493 14.57 -21.41 -6.48
C HIS A 493 15.17 -20.12 -7.08
N TYR A 494 16.14 -19.50 -6.40
CA TYR A 494 16.78 -18.27 -6.88
C TYR A 494 17.82 -18.47 -7.99
N MET A 495 18.33 -19.69 -8.18
CA MET A 495 19.30 -20.02 -9.23
C MET A 495 18.66 -20.46 -10.56
N ARG A 496 17.35 -20.70 -10.58
CA ARG A 496 16.57 -20.94 -11.80
C ARG A 496 16.15 -19.63 -12.42
#